data_AF-A0A2G2J171-F1
#
_entry.id   AF-A0A2G2J171-F1
#
_cell.length_a   1.000
_cell.length_b   1.000
_cell.length_c   1.000
_cell.angle_alpha   90.00
_cell.angle_beta   90.00
_cell.angle_gamma   90.00
#
_symmetry.space_group_name_H-M   'P 1'
#
loop_
_entity.id
_entity.type
_entity.pdbx_description
1 polymer ?
#
loop_
_entity_poly.entity_id
_entity_poly.type
_entity_poly.pdbx_seq_one_letter_code
_entity_poly.pdbx_strand_id
1 'polypeptide(L)'
;MNHNQRNLRGPYPPKLIKSTIVAIIAAAVTLITLVLPAEFGIDPTGVGKLTGLQRMGEIKAALAQELEEERRVAHEHDYIGEPDF
;
A
#
# COMPACT_ATOMS: atom_id res chain seq x y z
N MET A 1 13.70 2.90 58.12
CA MET A 1 14.67 2.67 57.03
C MET A 1 13.95 1.89 55.95
N ASN A 2 13.44 2.58 54.93
CA ASN A 2 12.32 2.08 54.12
C ASN A 2 12.83 1.74 52.72
N HIS A 3 12.65 0.47 52.31
CA HIS A 3 13.18 -0.15 51.10
C HIS A 3 12.41 0.23 49.81
N ASN A 4 12.28 1.53 49.54
CA ASN A 4 11.54 2.04 48.38
C ASN A 4 12.45 2.46 47.23
N GLN A 5 13.22 1.52 46.65
CA GLN A 5 14.12 1.79 45.51
C GLN A 5 13.97 0.74 44.39
N ARG A 6 12.76 0.22 44.13
CA ARG A 6 12.56 -0.87 43.14
C ARG A 6 11.90 -0.47 41.81
N ASN A 7 11.52 0.80 41.58
CA ASN A 7 10.52 1.09 40.53
C ASN A 7 10.82 2.29 39.59
N LEU A 8 12.06 2.74 39.39
CA LEU A 8 12.34 3.73 38.33
C LEU A 8 12.39 3.07 36.95
N ARG A 9 11.24 2.59 36.45
CA ARG A 9 11.01 2.35 35.03
C ARG A 9 10.42 3.64 34.46
N GLY A 10 11.24 4.43 33.76
CA GLY A 10 10.74 5.58 33.00
C GLY A 10 9.69 5.16 31.95
N PRO A 11 8.84 6.09 31.47
CA PRO A 11 7.60 5.80 30.75
C PRO A 11 7.70 4.98 29.44
N TYR A 12 8.90 4.62 28.97
CA TYR A 12 9.07 3.75 27.81
C TYR A 12 10.25 2.81 28.06
N PRO A 13 10.04 1.48 28.14
CA PRO A 13 11.16 0.56 28.23
C PRO A 13 11.94 0.63 26.91
N PRO A 14 13.29 0.65 26.93
CA PRO A 14 14.13 0.73 25.72
C PRO A 14 13.92 -0.43 24.74
N LYS A 15 13.21 -1.48 25.16
CA LYS A 15 12.77 -2.61 24.33
C LYS A 15 11.66 -2.24 23.35
N LEU A 16 10.76 -1.31 23.71
CA LEU A 16 9.63 -0.89 22.87
C LEU A 16 10.11 -0.17 21.60
N ILE A 17 11.04 0.79 21.77
CA ILE A 17 11.59 1.57 20.65
C ILE A 17 12.32 0.67 19.66
N LYS A 18 13.11 -0.29 20.17
CA LYS A 18 13.82 -1.27 19.33
C LYS A 18 12.85 -2.14 18.53
N SER A 19 11.75 -2.61 19.13
CA SER A 19 10.75 -3.39 18.40
C SER A 19 10.01 -2.57 17.35
N THR A 20 9.72 -1.29 17.60
CA THR A 20 9.05 -0.42 16.63
C THR A 20 9.91 -0.19 15.39
N ILE A 21 11.23 0.00 15.55
CA ILE A 21 12.15 0.18 14.42
C ILE A 21 12.16 -1.08 13.54
N VAL A 22 12.25 -2.27 14.14
CA VAL A 22 12.22 -3.53 13.39
C VAL A 22 10.88 -3.72 12.68
N ALA A 23 9.77 -3.37 13.33
CA ALA A 23 8.44 -3.43 12.72
C ALA A 23 8.30 -2.50 11.51
N ILE A 24 8.83 -1.27 11.59
CA ILE A 24 8.82 -0.32 10.46
C ILE A 24 9.63 -0.87 9.29
N ILE A 25 10.81 -1.44 9.55
CA ILE A 25 11.65 -2.05 8.51
C ILE A 25 10.90 -3.21 7.85
N ALA A 26 10.30 -4.10 8.64
CA ALA A 26 9.51 -5.21 8.11
C ALA A 26 8.33 -4.71 7.26
N ALA A 27 7.63 -3.68 7.72
CA ALA A 27 6.53 -3.07 6.97
C ALA A 27 7.01 -2.48 5.63
N ALA A 28 8.14 -1.78 5.62
CA ALA A 28 8.72 -1.24 4.39
C ALA A 28 9.10 -2.35 3.39
N VAL A 29 9.67 -3.45 3.87
CA VAL A 29 9.99 -4.61 3.03
C VAL A 29 8.71 -5.22 2.46
N THR A 30 7.71 -5.49 3.30
CA THR A 30 6.41 -6.03 2.86
C THR A 30 5.71 -5.12 1.85
N LEU A 31 5.78 -3.80 2.03
CA LEU A 31 5.22 -2.84 1.09
C LEU A 31 5.83 -3.02 -0.30
N ILE A 32 7.16 -3.11 -0.39
CA ILE A 32 7.87 -3.19 -1.67
C ILE A 32 7.72 -4.56 -2.33
N THR A 33 7.68 -5.65 -1.56
CA THR A 33 7.70 -7.02 -2.09
C THR A 33 6.32 -7.64 -2.30
N LEU A 34 5.29 -7.19 -1.59
CA LEU A 34 3.95 -7.77 -1.66
C LEU A 34 2.90 -6.76 -2.14
N VAL A 35 2.88 -5.56 -1.56
CA VAL A 35 1.84 -4.55 -1.87
C VAL A 35 2.05 -3.96 -3.26
N LEU A 36 3.27 -3.51 -3.58
CA LEU A 36 3.59 -2.97 -4.91
C LEU A 36 3.28 -3.94 -6.06
N PRO A 37 3.69 -5.22 -6.02
CA PRO A 37 3.35 -6.15 -7.09
C PRO A 37 1.86 -6.48 -7.14
N ALA A 38 1.17 -6.60 -5.99
CA ALA A 38 -0.24 -6.98 -5.96
C ALA A 38 -1.20 -5.86 -6.39
N GLU A 39 -0.83 -4.60 -6.16
CA GLU A 39 -1.67 -3.45 -6.48
C GLU A 39 -1.27 -2.77 -7.78
N PHE A 40 0.03 -2.63 -8.04
CA PHE A 40 0.54 -1.86 -9.18
C PHE A 40 1.24 -2.72 -10.24
N GLY A 41 1.43 -4.02 -9.99
CA GLY A 41 2.18 -4.89 -10.92
C GLY A 41 3.68 -4.56 -10.99
N ILE A 42 4.18 -3.73 -10.07
CA ILE A 42 5.59 -3.32 -10.02
C ILE A 42 6.32 -4.23 -9.03
N ASP A 43 7.28 -5.03 -9.53
CA ASP A 43 8.07 -5.95 -8.71
C ASP A 43 9.57 -5.68 -8.85
N PRO A 44 10.17 -4.82 -8.00
CA PRO A 44 11.61 -4.56 -8.05
C PRO A 44 12.44 -5.73 -7.49
N THR A 45 11.81 -6.68 -6.80
CA THR A 45 12.50 -7.78 -6.10
C THR A 45 12.39 -9.13 -6.79
N GLY A 46 11.46 -9.28 -7.72
CA GLY A 46 11.15 -10.54 -8.42
C GLY A 46 10.27 -11.51 -7.62
N VAL A 47 9.93 -11.20 -6.36
CA VAL A 47 9.09 -12.04 -5.49
C VAL A 47 7.63 -12.05 -5.94
N GLY A 48 7.12 -10.91 -6.39
CA GLY A 48 5.78 -10.77 -6.95
C GLY A 48 5.58 -11.61 -8.21
N LYS A 49 6.60 -11.75 -9.05
CA LYS A 49 6.57 -12.61 -10.24
C LYS A 49 6.53 -14.10 -9.88
N LEU A 50 7.30 -14.50 -8.86
CA LEU A 50 7.36 -15.89 -8.39
C LEU A 50 6.08 -16.33 -7.68
N THR A 51 5.48 -15.42 -6.90
CA THR A 51 4.23 -15.66 -6.16
C THR A 51 2.98 -15.46 -7.02
N GLY A 52 3.12 -14.88 -8.21
CA GLY A 52 2.01 -14.55 -9.11
C GLY A 52 1.25 -13.27 -8.76
N LEU A 53 1.62 -12.58 -7.66
CA LEU A 53 0.99 -11.31 -7.25
C LEU A 53 1.16 -10.22 -8.30
N GLN A 54 2.30 -10.18 -8.98
CA GLN A 54 2.57 -9.20 -10.03
C GLN A 54 1.54 -9.31 -11.17
N ARG A 55 1.19 -10.54 -11.58
CA ARG A 55 0.18 -10.76 -12.64
C ARG A 55 -1.19 -10.26 -12.24
N MET A 56 -1.55 -10.42 -10.96
CA MET A 56 -2.80 -9.88 -10.44
C MET A 56 -2.82 -8.36 -10.45
N GLY A 57 -1.71 -7.71 -10.10
CA GLY A 57 -1.55 -6.25 -10.17
C GLY A 57 -1.64 -5.71 -11.60
N GLU A 58 -0.96 -6.34 -12.55
CA GLU A 58 -1.01 -5.99 -13.98
C GLU A 58 -2.46 -5.99 -14.53
N ILE A 59 -3.23 -7.04 -14.21
CA ILE A 59 -4.62 -7.17 -14.67
C ILE A 59 -5.51 -6.07 -14.07
N LYS A 60 -5.35 -5.77 -12.77
CA LYS A 60 -6.11 -4.70 -12.11
C LYS A 60 -5.78 -3.33 -12.70
N ALA A 61 -4.50 -3.07 -12.98
CA ALA A 61 -4.06 -1.83 -13.58
C ALA A 61 -4.69 -1.64 -14.96
N ALA A 62 -4.67 -2.67 -15.81
CA ALA A 62 -5.30 -2.63 -17.12
C ALA A 62 -6.81 -2.37 -17.03
N LEU A 63 -7.53 -3.08 -16.14
CA LEU A 63 -8.96 -2.87 -15.94
C LEU A 63 -9.29 -1.44 -15.45
N ALA A 64 -8.46 -0.89 -14.56
CA ALA A 64 -8.64 0.48 -14.10
C ALA A 64 -8.49 1.50 -15.24
N GLN A 65 -7.53 1.29 -16.15
CA GLN A 65 -7.35 2.14 -17.33
C GLN A 65 -8.56 2.07 -18.27
N GLU A 66 -9.06 0.86 -18.56
CA GLU A 66 -10.24 0.67 -19.41
C GLU A 66 -11.48 1.37 -18.84
N LEU A 67 -11.72 1.26 -17.52
CA LEU A 67 -12.83 1.94 -16.85
C LEU A 67 -12.69 3.46 -16.85
N GLU A 68 -11.48 3.98 -16.72
CA GLU A 68 -11.21 5.41 -16.83
C GLU A 68 -11.47 5.93 -18.25
N GLU A 69 -11.08 5.17 -19.26
CA GLU A 69 -11.36 5.48 -20.67
C GLU A 69 -12.87 5.46 -20.95
N GLU A 70 -13.59 4.44 -20.49
CA GLU A 70 -15.05 4.35 -20.62
C GLU A 70 -15.75 5.54 -19.94
N ARG A 71 -15.30 5.91 -18.73
CA ARG A 71 -15.81 7.10 -18.02
C ARG A 71 -15.53 8.40 -18.76
N ARG A 72 -14.35 8.54 -19.38
CA ARG A 72 -13.99 9.72 -20.18
C ARG A 72 -14.84 9.81 -21.44
N VAL A 73 -15.03 8.70 -22.14
CA VAL A 73 -15.90 8.63 -23.32
C VAL A 73 -17.34 8.91 -22.96
N ALA A 74 -17.84 8.37 -21.84
CA ALA A 74 -19.20 8.63 -21.36
C ALA A 74 -19.40 10.11 -20.96
N HIS A 75 -18.42 10.72 -20.27
CA HIS A 75 -18.47 12.14 -19.91
C HIS A 75 -18.32 13.07 -21.12
N GLU A 76 -17.55 12.67 -22.13
CA GLU A 76 -17.48 13.38 -23.42
C GLU A 76 -18.80 13.26 -24.20
N HIS A 77 -19.42 12.09 -24.17
CA HIS A 77 -20.72 11.84 -24.81
C HIS A 77 -21.90 12.53 -24.10
N ASP A 78 -21.74 12.92 -22.83
CA ASP A 78 -22.70 13.76 -22.09
C ASP A 78 -22.49 15.28 -22.35
N TYR A 79 -21.37 15.66 -22.99
CA TYR A 79 -21.10 17.04 -23.42
C TYR A 79 -21.68 17.38 -24.81
N ILE A 80 -22.02 16.37 -25.60
CA ILE A 80 -22.84 16.49 -26.82
C ILE A 80 -24.32 16.31 -26.46
N GLY A 81 -24.81 17.14 -25.53
CA GLY A 81 -26.24 17.36 -25.39
C GLY A 81 -26.78 17.95 -26.69
N GLU A 82 -27.84 17.32 -27.22
CA GLU A 82 -28.67 17.83 -28.31
C GLU A 82 -28.86 19.36 -28.19
N PRO A 83 -28.74 20.15 -29.27
CA PRO A 83 -28.99 21.57 -29.18
C PRO A 83 -30.42 21.82 -28.70
N ASP A 84 -30.55 22.72 -27.71
CA ASP A 84 -31.82 23.21 -27.16
C ASP A 84 -32.53 24.03 -28.28
N PHE A 85 -33.18 23.34 -29.21
CA PHE A 85 -34.01 23.92 -30.28
C PHE A 85 -35.48 23.54 -30.09
#